data_AF-A0A9X3GYF7-F1
#
_entry.id   AF-A0A9X3GYF7-F1
#
_cell.length_a   1.000
_cell.length_b   1.000
_cell.length_c   1.000
_cell.angle_alpha   90.00
_cell.angle_beta   90.00
_cell.angle_gamma   90.00
#
_symmetry.space_group_name_H-M   'P 1'
#
loop_
_entity.id
_entity.type
_entity.pdbx_description
1 polymer ?
#
loop_
_entity_poly.entity_id
_entity_poly.type
_entity_poly.pdbx_seq_one_letter_code
_entity_poly.pdbx_strand_id
1 'polypeptide(L)'
;MALTLEAEQRMADVGVVAFYEDDAADWLATVQATKSFVEGNFPVGALIRRDDVAKALIPILEVHEGFKDFRSEKKLRGKFWIKDFADLLTDRTWDHLA
;
A
#
# COMPACT_ATOMS: atom_id res chain seq x y z
N MET A 1 0.52 2.12 -11.96
CA MET A 1 -0.80 1.78 -12.51
C MET A 1 -1.81 2.17 -11.45
N ALA A 2 -2.88 2.87 -11.81
CA ALA A 2 -3.95 3.15 -10.87
C ALA A 2 -4.67 1.85 -10.47
N LEU A 3 -5.20 1.81 -9.25
CA LEU A 3 -6.04 0.72 -8.77
C LEU A 3 -7.23 0.54 -9.72
N THR A 4 -7.43 -0.66 -10.27
CA THR A 4 -8.59 -0.94 -11.10
C THR A 4 -9.78 -1.31 -10.23
N LEU A 5 -11.00 -1.01 -10.68
CA LEU A 5 -12.23 -1.38 -9.97
C LEU A 5 -12.32 -2.90 -9.73
N GLU A 6 -11.86 -3.71 -10.69
CA GLU A 6 -11.80 -5.17 -10.54
C GLU A 6 -10.84 -5.58 -9.41
N ALA A 7 -9.67 -4.95 -9.32
CA ALA A 7 -8.71 -5.24 -8.25
C ALA A 7 -9.26 -4.82 -6.89
N GLU A 8 -9.94 -3.67 -6.81
CA GLU A 8 -10.59 -3.21 -5.60
C GLU A 8 -11.70 -4.17 -5.14
N GLN A 9 -12.60 -4.56 -6.03
CA GLN A 9 -13.67 -5.53 -5.72
C GLN A 9 -13.09 -6.85 -5.23
N ARG A 10 -12.08 -7.37 -5.94
CA ARG A 10 -11.41 -8.61 -5.53
C ARG A 10 -10.78 -8.49 -4.15
N MET A 11 -10.17 -7.35 -3.83
CA MET A 11 -9.60 -7.08 -2.50
C MET A 11 -10.68 -6.97 -1.42
N ALA A 12 -11.82 -6.38 -1.75
CA ALA A 12 -12.97 -6.31 -0.84
C ALA A 12 -13.50 -7.72 -0.53
N ASP A 13 -13.67 -8.56 -1.56
CA ASP A 13 -14.13 -9.96 -1.43
C ASP A 13 -13.25 -10.80 -0.51
N VAL A 14 -11.94 -10.58 -0.51
CA VAL A 14 -11.00 -11.30 0.37
C VAL A 14 -10.73 -10.61 1.70
N GLY A 15 -11.35 -9.45 1.95
CA GLY A 15 -11.25 -8.68 3.19
C GLY A 15 -9.99 -7.81 3.33
N VAL A 16 -9.23 -7.60 2.25
CA VAL A 16 -8.05 -6.70 2.25
C VAL A 16 -8.47 -5.25 2.50
N VAL A 17 -9.63 -4.84 1.96
CA VAL A 17 -10.16 -3.49 2.19
C VAL A 17 -10.53 -3.30 3.66
N ALA A 18 -11.21 -4.28 4.28
CA ALA A 18 -11.51 -4.23 5.71
C ALA A 18 -10.23 -4.18 6.57
N PHE A 19 -9.22 -4.98 6.23
CA PHE A 19 -7.91 -4.94 6.89
C PHE A 19 -7.23 -3.57 6.81
N TYR A 20 -7.42 -2.82 5.72
CA TYR A 20 -6.99 -1.42 5.66
C TYR A 20 -7.82 -0.53 6.60
N GLU A 21 -9.14 -0.68 6.59
CA GLU A 21 -10.05 0.17 7.35
C GLU A 21 -9.88 0.03 8.87
N ASP A 22 -9.58 -1.18 9.36
CA ASP A 22 -9.32 -1.45 10.79
C ASP A 22 -8.14 -0.62 11.34
N ASP A 23 -7.10 -0.39 10.54
CA ASP A 23 -5.85 0.29 10.94
C ASP A 23 -5.49 1.46 10.00
N ALA A 24 -6.48 2.16 9.45
CA ALA A 24 -6.28 3.15 8.38
C ALA A 24 -5.31 4.29 8.75
N ALA A 25 -5.26 4.66 10.03
CA ALA A 25 -4.38 5.70 10.54
C ALA A 25 -2.90 5.27 10.56
N ASP A 26 -2.60 4.03 10.99
CA ASP A 26 -1.26 3.46 10.97
C ASP A 26 -0.77 3.25 9.53
N TRP A 27 -1.67 2.85 8.63
CA TRP A 27 -1.38 2.77 7.21
C TRP A 27 -1.04 4.15 6.62
N LEU A 28 -1.80 5.19 6.96
CA LEU A 28 -1.49 6.57 6.54
C LEU A 28 -0.10 7.01 7.01
N ALA A 29 0.24 6.76 8.28
CA ALA A 29 1.56 7.06 8.83
C ALA A 29 2.67 6.30 8.09
N THR A 30 2.43 5.03 7.75
CA THR A 30 3.36 4.19 6.98
C THR A 30 3.59 4.75 5.57
N VAL A 31 2.52 5.15 4.88
CA VAL A 31 2.63 5.75 3.54
C VAL A 31 3.34 7.10 3.61
N GLN A 32 3.05 7.92 4.62
CA GLN A 32 3.71 9.21 4.82
C GLN A 32 5.22 9.04 5.05
N ALA A 33 5.62 8.13 5.94
CA ALA A 33 7.03 7.82 6.18
C ALA A 33 7.72 7.30 4.90
N THR A 34 7.02 6.47 4.13
CA THR A 34 7.53 5.94 2.86
C THR A 34 7.69 7.04 1.80
N LYS A 35 6.72 7.97 1.69
CA LYS A 35 6.81 9.15 0.81
C LYS A 35 8.04 9.99 1.16
N SER A 36 8.24 10.33 2.43
CA SER A 36 9.41 11.10 2.86
C SER A 36 10.74 10.38 2.61
N PHE A 37 10.78 9.06 2.76
CA PHE A 37 11.95 8.26 2.40
C PHE A 37 12.23 8.30 0.89
N VAL A 38 11.19 8.17 0.06
CA VAL A 38 11.31 8.28 -1.40
C VAL A 38 11.78 9.68 -1.79
N GLU A 39 11.20 10.74 -1.23
CA GLU A 39 11.62 12.13 -1.47
C GLU A 39 13.10 12.36 -1.16
N GLY A 40 13.62 11.76 -0.08
CA GLY A 40 15.04 11.86 0.28
C GLY A 40 16.00 11.07 -0.62
N ASN A 41 15.52 10.05 -1.33
CA ASN A 41 16.34 9.21 -2.22
C ASN A 41 16.30 9.67 -3.69
N PHE A 42 15.36 10.54 -4.04
CA PHE A 42 15.22 11.06 -5.40
C PHE A 42 15.91 12.44 -5.53
N PRO A 43 16.27 12.86 -6.76
CA PRO A 43 16.87 14.17 -6.98
C PRO A 43 16.00 15.30 -6.43
N VAL A 44 16.63 16.31 -5.84
CA VAL A 44 15.95 17.50 -5.32
C VAL A 44 15.10 18.13 -6.44
N GLY A 45 13.80 18.28 -6.19
CA GLY A 45 12.83 18.83 -7.15
C GLY A 45 12.15 17.80 -8.06
N ALA A 46 12.41 16.50 -7.89
CA ALA A 46 11.67 15.46 -8.57
C ALA A 46 10.22 15.39 -8.04
N LEU A 47 9.26 15.33 -8.98
CA LEU A 47 7.85 15.12 -8.63
C LEU A 47 7.63 13.64 -8.28
N ILE A 48 7.49 13.34 -6.99
CA ILE A 48 7.19 11.98 -6.52
C ILE A 48 5.77 11.61 -6.90
N ARG A 49 5.61 10.47 -7.57
CA ARG A 49 4.30 9.96 -7.99
C ARG A 49 3.81 8.86 -7.03
N ARG A 50 2.49 8.63 -7.03
CA ARG A 50 1.85 7.50 -6.34
C ARG A 50 2.60 6.18 -6.58
N ASP A 51 2.93 5.93 -7.85
CA ASP A 51 3.66 4.73 -8.29
C ASP A 51 5.04 4.55 -7.65
N ASP A 52 5.76 5.64 -7.35
CA ASP A 52 7.08 5.58 -6.75
C ASP A 52 6.99 5.17 -5.28
N VAL A 53 5.99 5.71 -4.57
CA VAL A 53 5.67 5.33 -3.18
C VAL A 53 5.12 3.90 -3.11
N ALA A 54 4.22 3.52 -4.02
CA ALA A 54 3.66 2.16 -4.08
C ALA A 54 4.77 1.11 -4.27
N LYS A 55 5.76 1.36 -5.14
CA LYS A 55 6.92 0.48 -5.30
C LYS A 55 7.77 0.38 -4.04
N ALA A 56 7.94 1.48 -3.32
CA ALA A 56 8.70 1.50 -2.07
C ALA A 56 7.96 0.79 -0.92
N LEU A 57 6.61 0.75 -0.95
CA LEU A 57 5.80 0.02 0.02
C LEU A 57 5.90 -1.51 -0.11
N ILE A 58 6.15 -2.05 -1.31
CA ILE A 58 6.22 -3.50 -1.55
C ILE A 58 7.17 -4.22 -0.56
N PRO A 59 8.47 -3.84 -0.43
CA PRO A 59 9.37 -4.51 0.51
C PRO A 59 8.97 -4.31 1.97
N ILE A 60 8.31 -3.20 2.32
CA ILE A 60 7.81 -2.95 3.68
C ILE A 60 6.67 -3.94 3.99
N LEU A 61 5.73 -4.09 3.05
CA LEU A 61 4.61 -5.03 3.18
C LEU A 61 5.05 -6.50 3.17
N GLU A 62 6.17 -6.83 2.51
CA GLU A 62 6.74 -8.19 2.53
C GLU A 62 7.26 -8.61 3.92
N VAL A 63 7.66 -7.64 4.74
CA VAL A 63 8.16 -7.87 6.11
C VAL A 63 7.15 -7.51 7.20
N HIS A 64 6.07 -6.81 6.86
CA HIS A 64 5.04 -6.41 7.81
C HIS A 64 4.30 -7.61 8.39
N GLU A 65 4.50 -7.89 9.69
CA GLU A 65 4.00 -9.10 10.35
C GLU A 65 2.47 -9.22 10.26
N GLY A 66 1.72 -8.15 10.59
CA GLY A 66 0.26 -8.19 10.52
C GLY A 66 -0.30 -8.47 9.12
N PHE A 67 0.39 -8.03 8.07
CA PHE A 67 -0.05 -8.28 6.70
C PHE A 67 0.35 -9.67 6.23
N LYS A 68 1.50 -10.18 6.67
CA LYS A 68 1.92 -11.57 6.42
C LYS A 68 1.00 -12.57 7.09
N ASP A 69 0.58 -12.28 8.32
CA ASP A 69 -0.34 -13.12 9.08
C ASP A 69 -1.73 -13.12 8.44
N PHE A 70 -2.26 -11.93 8.12
CA PHE A 70 -3.52 -11.78 7.39
C PHE A 70 -3.51 -12.56 6.07
N ARG A 71 -2.46 -12.40 5.26
CA ARG A 71 -2.33 -13.13 3.99
C ARG A 71 -2.21 -14.64 4.19
N SER A 72 -1.53 -15.08 5.24
CA SER A 72 -1.37 -16.50 5.53
C SER A 72 -2.70 -17.13 5.96
N GLU A 73 -3.45 -16.44 6.82
CA GLU A 73 -4.79 -16.84 7.27
C GLU A 73 -5.78 -16.93 6.10
N LYS A 74 -5.84 -15.89 5.26
CA LYS A 74 -6.71 -15.82 4.08
C LYS A 74 -6.18 -16.62 2.88
N LYS A 75 -5.03 -17.30 3.00
CA LYS A 75 -4.37 -18.09 1.95
C LYS A 75 -4.02 -17.27 0.68
N LEU A 76 -3.74 -15.97 0.84
CA LEU A 76 -3.41 -15.01 -0.22
C LEU A 76 -1.93 -15.10 -0.62
N ARG A 77 -1.57 -16.19 -1.31
CA ARG A 77 -0.16 -16.51 -1.66
C ARG A 77 0.40 -15.76 -2.87
N GLY A 78 -0.45 -15.14 -3.68
CA GLY A 78 -0.03 -14.38 -4.87
C GLY A 78 0.79 -13.14 -4.52
N LYS A 79 1.92 -12.91 -5.20
CA LYS A 79 2.71 -11.68 -5.06
C LYS A 79 1.94 -10.42 -5.48
N PHE A 80 0.95 -10.58 -6.35
CA PHE A 80 0.09 -9.50 -6.79
C PHE A 80 -0.72 -8.88 -5.63
N TRP A 81 -1.06 -9.62 -4.58
CA TRP A 81 -1.77 -9.07 -3.41
C TRP A 81 -0.98 -8.00 -2.68
N ILE A 82 0.35 -8.13 -2.64
CA ILE A 82 1.22 -7.12 -2.02
C ILE A 82 1.19 -5.84 -2.84
N LYS A 83 1.29 -6.00 -4.16
CA LYS A 83 1.23 -4.88 -5.10
C LYS A 83 -0.13 -4.20 -5.03
N ASP A 84 -1.22 -4.95 -5.13
CA ASP A 84 -2.58 -4.40 -5.10
C ASP A 84 -2.85 -3.68 -3.77
N PHE A 85 -2.34 -4.21 -2.66
CA PHE A 85 -2.44 -3.54 -1.36
C PHE A 85 -1.62 -2.25 -1.31
N ALA A 86 -0.39 -2.24 -1.84
CA ALA A 86 0.38 -1.00 -1.96
C ALA A 86 -0.33 0.05 -2.85
N ASP A 87 -0.93 -0.39 -3.95
CA ASP A 87 -1.71 0.46 -4.84
C ASP A 87 -2.95 1.01 -4.09
N LEU A 88 -3.67 0.19 -3.32
CA LEU A 88 -4.78 0.61 -2.45
C LEU A 88 -4.34 1.64 -1.41
N LEU A 89 -3.23 1.37 -0.71
CA LEU A 89 -2.69 2.26 0.32
C LEU A 89 -2.42 3.64 -0.26
N THR A 90 -1.69 3.71 -1.38
CA THR A 90 -1.40 5.00 -2.01
C THR A 90 -2.64 5.68 -2.54
N ASP A 91 -3.59 4.95 -3.13
CA ASP A 91 -4.82 5.55 -3.66
C ASP A 91 -5.69 6.18 -2.57
N ARG A 92 -5.85 5.48 -1.44
CA ARG A 92 -6.69 5.93 -0.30
C ARG A 92 -6.04 7.02 0.55
N THR A 93 -4.72 7.07 0.60
CA THR A 93 -4.00 8.01 1.47
C THR A 93 -3.50 9.26 0.74
N TRP A 94 -3.36 9.25 -0.59
CA TRP A 94 -2.67 10.31 -1.32
C TRP A 94 -3.21 11.71 -1.06
N ASP A 95 -4.53 11.85 -0.97
CA ASP A 95 -5.19 13.14 -0.75
C ASP A 95 -5.05 13.64 0.70
N HIS A 96 -4.54 12.79 1.60
CA HIS A 96 -4.20 13.09 2.99
C HIS A 96 -2.70 13.30 3.21
N LEU A 97 -1.85 13.05 2.21
CA LEU A 97 -0.41 13.24 2.28
C LEU A 97 -0.07 14.71 1.98
N ALA A 98 0.00 15.52 3.05
CA ALA A 98 0.53 16.89 2.98
C ALA A 98 1.94 16.96 2.38
#